data_AF-A0A963Q8X7-F1
#
_entry.id   AF-A0A963Q8X7-F1
#
_cell.length_a   1.000
_cell.length_b   1.000
_cell.length_c   1.000
_cell.angle_alpha   90.00
_cell.angle_beta   90.00
_cell.angle_gamma   90.00
#
_symmetry.space_group_name_H-M   'P 1'
#
loop_
_entity.id
_entity.type
_entity.pdbx_description
1 polymer ?
#
loop_
_entity_poly.entity_id
_entity_poly.type
_entity_poly.pdbx_seq_one_letter_code
_entity_poly.pdbx_strand_id
1 'polypeptide(L)'
;FGRIALCGMIAGYNGEPVPMDYPQLLLTNRIKLQGFIVSEHMEHWPAALKELGALVASGKLRPRESIAQGIAQAPQAFLGLLKGRNFGKQLVKLV
;
A
#
# COMPACT_ATOMS: atom_id res chain seq x y z
N PHE A 1 -2.59 -5.11 -24.08
CA PHE A 1 -3.37 -5.77 -23.00
C PHE A 1 -2.66 -5.53 -21.69
N GLY A 2 -3.40 -5.28 -20.61
CA GLY A 2 -2.81 -5.04 -19.28
C GLY A 2 -3.83 -5.27 -18.17
N ARG A 3 -3.35 -5.43 -16.94
CA ARG A 3 -4.21 -5.54 -15.74
C ARG A 3 -3.65 -4.62 -14.66
N ILE A 4 -4.53 -3.81 -14.07
CA ILE A 4 -4.20 -2.89 -12.99
C ILE A 4 -5.10 -3.23 -11.81
N ALA A 5 -4.50 -3.62 -10.69
CA ALA A 5 -5.18 -3.72 -9.40
C ALA A 5 -5.10 -2.36 -8.70
N LEU A 6 -6.22 -1.66 -8.62
CA LEU A 6 -6.33 -0.37 -7.95
C LEU A 6 -6.60 -0.58 -6.46
N CYS A 7 -5.53 -0.56 -5.65
CA CYS A 7 -5.58 -0.82 -4.21
C CYS A 7 -5.55 0.43 -3.33
N GLY A 8 -5.45 1.63 -3.92
CA GLY A 8 -5.42 2.87 -3.16
C GLY A 8 -5.33 4.12 -4.04
N MET A 9 -5.63 5.27 -3.43
CA MET A 9 -5.63 6.59 -4.08
C MET A 9 -5.10 7.65 -3.13
N ILE A 10 -3.93 7.41 -2.51
CA ILE A 10 -3.37 8.26 -1.45
C ILE A 10 -3.22 9.74 -1.88
N ALA A 11 -2.99 9.99 -3.17
CA ALA A 11 -2.91 11.34 -3.74
C ALA A 11 -4.21 12.15 -3.60
N GLY A 12 -5.38 11.50 -3.48
CA GLY A 12 -6.69 12.15 -3.35
C GLY A 12 -7.24 12.14 -1.92
N TYR A 13 -6.49 11.67 -0.91
CA TYR A 13 -7.00 11.57 0.47
C TYR A 13 -7.27 12.94 1.12
N ASN A 14 -6.71 14.02 0.58
CA ASN A 14 -7.01 15.39 0.99
C ASN A 14 -8.33 15.93 0.39
N GLY A 15 -9.05 15.14 -0.41
CA GLY A 15 -10.34 15.52 -1.00
C GLY A 15 -10.25 16.17 -2.37
N GLU A 16 -9.03 16.37 -2.90
CA GLU A 16 -8.85 16.89 -4.25
C GLU A 16 -9.18 15.80 -5.30
N PRO A 17 -9.90 16.15 -6.38
CA PRO A 17 -10.13 15.23 -7.49
C PRO A 17 -8.80 14.71 -8.05
N VAL A 18 -8.73 13.42 -8.35
CA VAL A 18 -7.60 12.81 -9.06
C VAL A 18 -8.05 12.55 -10.51
N PRO A 19 -7.82 13.51 -11.44
CA PRO A 19 -8.28 13.36 -12.82
C PRO A 19 -7.53 12.23 -13.54
N MET A 20 -8.21 11.61 -14.51
CA MET A 20 -7.61 10.65 -15.43
C MET A 20 -7.49 11.31 -16.80
N ASP A 21 -6.27 11.71 -17.18
CA ASP A 21 -6.03 12.49 -18.41
C ASP A 21 -6.22 11.69 -19.70
N TYR A 22 -5.98 10.38 -19.67
CA TYR A 22 -5.95 9.52 -20.86
C TYR A 22 -6.76 8.21 -20.73
N PRO A 23 -8.06 8.27 -20.42
CA PRO A 23 -8.90 7.07 -20.24
C PRO A 23 -8.99 6.21 -21.52
N GLN A 24 -8.83 6.80 -22.70
CA GLN A 24 -8.78 6.09 -23.98
C GLN A 24 -7.68 5.02 -24.03
N LEU A 25 -6.61 5.17 -23.25
CA LEU A 25 -5.54 4.16 -23.18
C LEU A 25 -6.03 2.86 -22.53
N LEU A 26 -7.04 2.92 -21.67
CA LEU A 26 -7.65 1.71 -21.12
C LEU A 26 -8.31 0.89 -22.24
N LEU A 27 -8.98 1.58 -23.17
CA LEU A 27 -9.66 0.96 -24.31
C LEU A 27 -8.67 0.46 -25.36
N THR A 28 -7.79 1.34 -25.86
CA THR A 28 -6.88 1.01 -26.97
C THR A 28 -5.89 -0.08 -26.59
N ASN A 29 -5.43 -0.08 -25.34
CA ASN A 29 -4.53 -1.12 -24.83
C ASN A 29 -5.28 -2.31 -24.20
N ARG A 30 -6.62 -2.30 -24.18
CA ARG A 30 -7.46 -3.38 -23.61
C ARG A 30 -7.02 -3.72 -22.19
N ILE A 31 -6.97 -2.69 -21.34
CA ILE A 31 -6.55 -2.78 -19.94
C ILE A 31 -7.76 -3.09 -19.08
N LYS A 32 -7.65 -4.11 -18.21
CA LYS A 32 -8.58 -4.31 -17.10
C LYS A 32 -8.11 -3.49 -15.90
N LEU A 33 -8.89 -2.48 -15.52
CA LEU A 33 -8.74 -1.76 -14.26
C LEU A 33 -9.76 -2.32 -13.26
N GLN A 34 -9.29 -2.78 -12.09
CA GLN A 34 -10.12 -3.42 -11.08
C GLN A 34 -9.78 -2.89 -9.69
N GLY A 35 -10.78 -2.39 -8.96
CA GLY A 35 -10.64 -2.08 -7.54
C GLY A 35 -10.33 -3.34 -6.72
N PHE A 36 -9.43 -3.20 -5.74
CA PHE A 36 -9.02 -4.29 -4.86
C PHE A 36 -9.04 -3.81 -3.41
N ILE A 37 -9.97 -4.35 -2.61
CA ILE A 37 -10.07 -4.08 -1.18
C ILE A 37 -9.75 -5.37 -0.43
N VAL A 38 -8.71 -5.36 0.40
CA VAL A 38 -8.20 -6.57 1.06
C VAL A 38 -9.25 -7.27 1.92
N SER A 39 -10.16 -6.52 2.55
CA SER A 39 -11.22 -7.06 3.40
C SER A 39 -12.31 -7.82 2.62
N GLU A 40 -12.35 -7.71 1.30
CA GLU A 40 -13.25 -8.49 0.43
C GLU A 40 -12.67 -9.87 0.07
N HIS A 41 -11.43 -10.16 0.49
CA HIS A 41 -10.68 -11.37 0.13
C HIS A 41 -10.11 -12.11 1.35
N MET A 42 -10.84 -12.08 2.46
CA MET A 42 -10.39 -12.66 3.73
C MET A 42 -10.21 -14.18 3.68
N GLU A 43 -10.82 -14.87 2.71
CA GLU A 43 -10.59 -16.29 2.42
C GLU A 43 -9.12 -16.60 2.10
N HIS A 44 -8.37 -15.65 1.56
CA HIS A 44 -6.96 -15.80 1.25
C HIS A 44 -6.03 -15.46 2.41
N TRP A 45 -6.54 -14.79 3.45
CA TRP A 45 -5.74 -14.29 4.55
C TRP A 45 -4.90 -15.37 5.26
N PRO A 46 -5.45 -16.56 5.64
CA PRO A 46 -4.66 -17.56 6.35
C PRO A 46 -3.49 -18.10 5.52
N ALA A 47 -3.72 -18.33 4.22
CA ALA A 47 -2.68 -18.81 3.30
C ALA A 47 -1.60 -17.75 3.07
N ALA A 48 -2.02 -16.50 2.81
CA ALA A 48 -1.11 -15.38 2.61
C ALA A 48 -0.24 -15.11 3.85
N LEU A 49 -0.81 -15.15 5.05
CA LEU A 49 -0.07 -14.95 6.29
C LEU A 49 1.00 -16.04 6.50
N LYS A 50 0.64 -17.30 6.24
CA LYS A 50 1.58 -18.43 6.32
C LYS A 50 2.74 -18.27 5.34
N GLU A 51 2.44 -17.96 4.09
CA GLU A 51 3.45 -17.83 3.04
C GLU A 51 4.36 -16.62 3.27
N LEU A 52 3.79 -15.43 3.45
CA LEU A 52 4.55 -14.20 3.67
C LEU A 52 5.37 -14.26 4.96
N GLY A 53 4.81 -14.84 6.03
CA GLY A 53 5.53 -15.07 7.28
C GLY A 53 6.75 -15.97 7.10
N ALA A 54 6.62 -17.06 6.35
CA ALA A 54 7.74 -17.95 6.05
C ALA A 54 8.83 -17.25 5.21
N LEU A 55 8.45 -16.39 4.26
CA LEU A 55 9.40 -15.60 3.47
C LEU A 55 10.16 -14.58 4.32
N VAL A 56 9.48 -13.92 5.26
CA VAL A 56 10.12 -13.01 6.22
C VAL A 56 11.07 -13.77 7.15
N ALA A 57 10.61 -14.86 7.75
CA ALA A 57 11.41 -15.68 8.67
C ALA A 57 12.65 -16.28 8.01
N SER A 58 12.56 -16.68 6.73
CA SER A 58 13.70 -17.18 5.96
C SER A 58 14.59 -16.08 5.37
N GLY A 59 14.24 -14.80 5.52
CA GLY A 59 14.98 -13.67 4.97
C GLY A 59 14.91 -13.53 3.45
N LYS A 60 14.04 -14.29 2.78
CA LYS A 60 13.72 -14.19 1.33
C LYS A 60 12.88 -12.95 1.03
N LEU A 61 12.05 -12.54 1.98
CA LEU A 61 11.36 -11.25 1.98
C LEU A 61 11.95 -10.38 3.09
N ARG A 62 12.56 -9.25 2.72
CA ARG A 62 13.16 -8.31 3.67
C ARG A 62 12.38 -6.99 3.62
N PRO A 63 11.37 -6.79 4.47
CA PRO A 63 10.62 -5.55 4.48
C PRO A 63 11.57 -4.40 4.83
N ARG A 64 11.42 -3.30 4.11
CA ARG A 64 12.05 -2.02 4.46
C ARG A 64 11.11 -1.28 5.38
N GLU A 65 11.65 -0.65 6.40
CA GLU A 65 10.87 -0.03 7.45
C GLU A 65 11.43 1.36 7.78
N SER A 66 10.51 2.26 8.14
CA SER A 66 10.82 3.55 8.75
C SER A 66 10.23 3.53 10.14
N ILE A 67 11.06 3.58 11.18
CA ILE A 67 10.64 3.34 12.57
C ILE A 67 10.73 4.64 13.37
N ALA A 68 9.58 5.20 13.73
CA ALA A 68 9.50 6.29 14.70
C ALA A 68 9.57 5.75 16.14
N GLN A 69 10.28 6.44 17.03
CA GLN A 69 10.47 6.00 18.42
C GLN A 69 9.48 6.71 19.34
N GLY A 70 8.66 5.94 20.08
CA GLY A 70 7.68 6.46 21.02
C GLY A 70 6.38 6.91 20.36
N ILE A 71 5.26 6.69 21.06
CA ILE A 71 3.92 7.01 20.55
C ILE A 71 3.73 8.50 20.25
N ALA A 72 4.43 9.38 20.97
CA ALA A 72 4.42 10.81 20.75
C ALA A 72 4.85 11.20 19.32
N GLN A 73 5.64 10.37 18.64
CA GLN A 73 6.09 10.60 17.27
C GLN A 73 5.08 10.15 16.20
N ALA A 74 3.99 9.47 16.58
CA ALA A 74 2.99 8.96 15.63
C ALA A 74 2.39 10.05 14.72
N PRO A 75 2.03 11.26 15.20
CA PRO A 75 1.50 12.31 14.32
C PRO A 75 2.51 12.74 13.25
N GLN A 76 3.77 12.95 13.63
CA GLN A 76 4.82 13.34 12.69
C GLN A 76 5.12 12.23 11.69
N ALA A 77 5.16 10.98 12.14
CA ALA A 77 5.34 9.81 11.28
C ALA A 77 4.22 9.68 10.25
N PHE A 78 2.96 9.89 10.66
CA PHE A 78 1.80 9.83 9.77
C PHE A 78 1.81 10.96 8.73
N LEU A 79 2.09 12.20 9.15
CA LEU A 79 2.24 13.33 8.22
C LEU A 79 3.40 13.11 7.24
N GLY A 80 4.49 12.50 7.71
CA GLY A 80 5.61 12.11 6.85
C GLY A 80 5.20 11.08 5.81
N LEU A 81 4.41 10.08 6.19
CA LEU A 81 3.88 9.06 5.29
C LEU A 81 3.02 9.66 4.16
N LEU A 82 2.11 10.58 4.48
CA LEU A 82 1.29 11.26 3.48
C LEU A 82 2.10 12.17 2.53
N LYS A 83 3.30 12.59 2.95
CA LYS A 83 4.23 13.41 2.15
C LYS A 83 5.35 12.59 1.48
N GLY A 84 5.27 11.26 1.51
CA GLY A 84 6.26 10.38 0.88
C GLY A 84 7.65 10.42 1.55
N ARG A 85 7.74 10.78 2.83
CA ARG A 85 9.03 10.84 3.57
C ARG A 85 9.50 9.48 4.08
N ASN A 86 8.61 8.50 4.21
CA ASN A 86 8.94 7.16 4.68
C ASN A 86 9.48 6.30 3.55
N PHE A 87 10.38 5.38 3.89
CA PHE A 87 10.79 4.31 3.03
C PHE A 87 10.26 2.98 3.55
N GLY A 88 9.50 2.27 2.71
CA GLY A 88 8.83 1.03 3.10
C GLY A 88 7.75 1.25 4.16
N LYS A 89 7.59 0.30 5.09
CA LYS A 89 6.53 0.35 6.11
C LYS A 89 6.86 1.38 7.19
N GLN A 90 5.97 2.37 7.36
CA GLN A 90 6.03 3.26 8.52
C GLN A 90 5.55 2.52 9.78
N LEU A 91 6.38 2.51 10.82
CA LEU A 91 6.11 1.92 12.13
C LEU A 91 6.31 2.96 13.23
N VAL A 92 5.67 2.73 14.37
CA VAL A 92 5.91 3.44 15.62
C VAL A 92 6.27 2.39 16.67
N LYS A 93 7.49 2.46 17.19
CA LYS A 93 7.96 1.56 18.25
C LYS A 93 7.48 2.08 19.59
N LEU A 94 6.70 1.26 20.30
CA LEU A 94 6.35 1.50 21.69
C LEU A 94 7.56 1.13 22.56
N VAL A 95 7.84 1.95 23.57
CA VAL A 95 8.90 1.69 24.57
C VAL A 95 8.56 0.47 25.41
#